data_AF-A0A928Z0E6-F1
#
_entry.id   AF-A0A928Z0E6-F1
#
_cell.length_a   1.000
_cell.length_b   1.000
_cell.length_c   1.000
_cell.angle_alpha   90.00
_cell.angle_beta   90.00
_cell.angle_gamma   90.00
#
_symmetry.space_group_name_H-M   'P 1'
#
loop_
_entity.id
_entity.type
_entity.pdbx_description
1 polymer ?
#
loop_
_entity_poly.entity_id
_entity_poly.type
_entity_poly.pdbx_seq_one_letter_code
_entity_poly.pdbx_strand_id
1 'polypeptide(L)'
;MKSQASTLEPPTFCESPRSQEPLFAISEHKKSGLILCKQYHAEFAGPGAAVNCAVEPAYRAVIAIGSPELIATTTFEDRRRAYGRRIQWGRWLQRIVEQPDPMVRAEKLLAGFEEFFGRQVVVGLPSEVLALLAGVFPGTIEQVRSQHWRSTKIGTMPFLPGSDQLKVTTISLNTEEIPAVPLLTTATVSEIERTYAVLKSA
;
A
#
# COMPACT_ATOMS: atom_id res chain seq x y z
N MET A 1 -40.89 -37.36 16.07
CA MET A 1 -40.01 -36.82 15.01
C MET A 1 -40.22 -35.32 14.95
N LYS A 2 -39.32 -34.53 15.53
CA LYS A 2 -39.36 -33.05 15.53
C LYS A 2 -38.05 -32.57 14.93
N SER A 3 -38.11 -31.98 13.74
CA SER A 3 -36.96 -31.36 13.09
C SER A 3 -36.64 -30.04 13.78
N GLN A 4 -35.45 -29.94 14.36
CA GLN A 4 -34.89 -28.67 14.84
C GLN A 4 -34.24 -27.96 13.65
N ALA A 5 -34.78 -26.79 13.31
CA ALA A 5 -34.11 -25.84 12.43
C ALA A 5 -32.97 -25.18 13.22
N SER A 6 -31.75 -25.35 12.74
CA SER A 6 -30.54 -24.71 13.27
C SER A 6 -30.54 -23.25 12.83
N THR A 7 -30.98 -22.35 13.71
CA THR A 7 -30.82 -20.90 13.56
C THR A 7 -29.33 -20.58 13.62
N LEU A 8 -28.72 -20.26 12.47
CA LEU A 8 -27.41 -19.65 12.42
C LEU A 8 -27.56 -18.18 12.82
N GLU A 9 -27.16 -17.85 14.04
CA GLU A 9 -27.00 -16.47 14.49
C GLU A 9 -25.99 -15.76 13.56
N PRO A 10 -26.32 -14.58 13.01
CA PRO A 10 -25.35 -13.81 12.24
C PRO A 10 -24.20 -13.36 13.15
N PRO A 11 -22.96 -13.23 12.61
CA PRO A 11 -21.84 -12.78 13.41
C PRO A 11 -22.16 -11.43 14.03
N THR A 12 -22.10 -11.37 15.35
CA THR A 12 -22.31 -10.16 16.14
C THR A 12 -21.23 -9.16 15.74
N PHE A 13 -21.57 -8.23 14.84
CA PHE A 13 -20.76 -7.03 14.66
C PHE A 13 -20.71 -6.35 16.02
N CYS A 14 -19.51 -6.26 16.58
CA CYS A 14 -19.27 -5.61 17.86
C CYS A 14 -19.54 -4.11 17.67
N GLU A 15 -20.80 -3.71 17.83
CA GLU A 15 -21.24 -2.32 18.01
C GLU A 15 -20.71 -1.83 19.36
N SER A 16 -19.47 -1.36 19.34
CA SER A 16 -19.07 -0.24 20.18
C SER A 16 -18.85 0.95 19.24
N PRO A 17 -19.45 2.12 19.51
CA PRO A 17 -19.07 3.32 18.80
C PRO A 17 -17.67 3.66 19.30
N ARG A 18 -16.64 3.04 18.71
CA ARG A 18 -15.26 3.52 18.85
C ARG A 18 -15.36 5.00 18.51
N SER A 19 -15.06 5.85 19.49
CA SER A 19 -14.94 7.31 19.37
C SER A 19 -14.45 7.60 17.96
N GLN A 20 -15.29 8.24 17.14
CA GLN A 20 -15.04 8.38 15.70
C GLN A 20 -13.64 8.95 15.51
N GLU A 21 -12.68 8.09 15.20
CA GLU A 21 -11.31 8.54 14.98
C GLU A 21 -11.35 9.56 13.85
N PRO A 22 -10.58 10.66 13.98
CA PRO A 22 -10.58 11.70 12.98
C PRO A 22 -10.12 11.09 11.64
N LEU A 23 -11.03 11.09 10.67
CA LEU A 23 -10.75 10.66 9.31
C LEU A 23 -10.15 11.85 8.56
N PHE A 24 -9.02 11.63 7.92
CA PHE A 24 -8.36 12.64 7.10
C PHE A 24 -8.51 12.31 5.63
N ALA A 25 -8.45 13.32 4.78
CA ALA A 25 -8.31 13.18 3.34
C ALA A 25 -7.05 13.90 2.88
N ILE A 26 -6.40 13.38 1.84
CA ILE A 26 -5.30 14.09 1.20
C ILE A 26 -5.88 15.26 0.40
N SER A 27 -5.30 16.44 0.53
CA SER A 27 -5.69 17.65 -0.21
C SER A 27 -5.71 17.41 -1.73
N GLU A 28 -6.77 17.86 -2.40
CA GLU A 28 -6.89 17.76 -3.87
C GLU A 28 -6.04 18.82 -4.60
N HIS A 29 -5.53 19.83 -3.90
CA HIS A 29 -4.87 20.99 -4.51
C HIS A 29 -3.46 20.72 -5.03
N LYS A 30 -2.80 19.67 -4.53
CA LYS A 30 -1.41 19.33 -4.88
C LYS A 30 -1.35 17.94 -5.50
N LYS A 31 -0.50 17.77 -6.52
CA LYS A 31 -0.10 16.48 -7.08
C LYS A 31 0.74 15.72 -6.04
N SER A 32 0.06 15.16 -5.05
CA SER A 32 0.65 14.54 -3.87
C SER A 32 -0.13 13.29 -3.48
N GLY A 33 0.49 12.41 -2.72
CA GLY A 33 -0.14 11.18 -2.28
C GLY A 33 0.66 10.47 -1.21
N LEU A 34 0.07 9.42 -0.67
CA LEU A 34 0.71 8.52 0.29
C LEU A 34 0.73 7.10 -0.30
N ILE A 35 1.87 6.44 -0.20
CA ILE A 35 1.97 5.00 -0.39
C ILE A 35 1.92 4.36 0.99
N LEU A 36 0.91 3.52 1.20
CA LEU A 36 0.67 2.84 2.46
C LEU A 36 1.17 1.41 2.32
N CYS A 37 2.30 1.11 2.95
CA CYS A 37 2.95 -0.19 2.86
C CYS A 37 2.38 -1.12 3.92
N LYS A 38 1.71 -2.18 3.48
CA LYS A 38 1.25 -3.29 4.33
C LYS A 38 2.30 -4.41 4.28
N GLN A 39 2.01 -5.53 4.94
CA GLN A 39 2.98 -6.62 5.08
C GLN A 39 3.39 -7.25 3.74
N TYR A 40 2.44 -7.42 2.81
CA TYR A 40 2.66 -8.16 1.55
C TYR A 40 2.36 -7.35 0.29
N HIS A 41 1.79 -6.16 0.44
CA HIS A 41 1.43 -5.28 -0.67
C HIS A 41 1.48 -3.82 -0.23
N ALA A 42 1.41 -2.92 -1.20
CA ALA A 42 1.25 -1.50 -0.94
C ALA A 42 -0.03 -0.99 -1.60
N GLU A 43 -0.57 0.08 -1.03
CA GLU A 43 -1.74 0.78 -1.55
C GLU A 43 -1.40 2.24 -1.81
N PHE A 44 -2.01 2.81 -2.84
CA PHE A 44 -1.85 4.21 -3.16
C PHE A 44 -3.07 5.02 -2.70
N ALA A 45 -2.83 6.02 -1.86
CA ALA A 45 -3.80 7.07 -1.51
C ALA A 45 -3.39 8.34 -2.25
N GLY A 46 -4.05 8.64 -3.37
CA GLY A 46 -3.82 9.88 -4.12
C GLY A 46 -4.62 11.06 -3.57
N PRO A 47 -4.63 12.20 -4.28
CA PRO A 47 -5.39 13.37 -3.87
C PRO A 47 -6.87 13.05 -3.67
N GLY A 48 -7.44 13.64 -2.62
CA GLY A 48 -8.81 13.43 -2.15
C GLY A 48 -9.03 12.10 -1.44
N ALA A 49 -8.07 11.18 -1.41
CA ALA A 49 -8.26 9.87 -0.80
C ALA A 49 -8.32 9.96 0.73
N ALA A 50 -9.25 9.19 1.31
CA ALA A 50 -9.35 8.98 2.74
C ALA A 50 -8.10 8.25 3.29
N VAL A 51 -7.64 8.66 4.47
CA VAL A 51 -6.53 8.08 5.23
C VAL A 51 -6.89 8.06 6.73
N ASN A 52 -6.23 7.20 7.51
CA ASN A 52 -6.57 6.93 8.92
C ASN A 52 -7.98 6.34 9.10
N CYS A 53 -8.28 5.26 8.37
CA CYS A 53 -9.53 4.54 8.53
C CYS A 53 -9.39 3.54 9.69
N ALA A 54 -10.30 3.61 10.68
CA ALA A 54 -10.31 2.73 11.86
C ALA A 54 -10.44 1.22 11.55
N VAL A 55 -10.71 0.87 10.29
CA VAL A 55 -10.88 -0.51 9.79
C VAL A 55 -9.62 -1.02 9.08
N GLU A 56 -8.61 -0.17 8.85
CA GLU A 56 -7.41 -0.57 8.12
C GLU A 56 -6.38 -1.27 9.03
N PRO A 57 -5.74 -2.36 8.56
CA PRO A 57 -4.68 -3.01 9.31
C PRO A 57 -3.47 -2.08 9.45
N ALA A 58 -2.67 -2.31 10.49
CA ALA A 58 -1.48 -1.51 10.76
C ALA A 58 -0.54 -1.45 9.56
N TYR A 59 -0.06 -0.24 9.25
CA TYR A 59 0.91 0.01 8.19
C TYR A 59 2.33 -0.23 8.70
N ARG A 60 3.13 -0.96 7.91
CA ARG A 60 4.56 -1.13 8.20
C ARG A 60 5.32 0.17 7.95
N ALA A 61 4.94 0.89 6.90
CA ALA A 61 5.53 2.17 6.56
C ALA A 61 4.54 3.02 5.76
N VAL A 62 4.68 4.33 5.90
CA VAL A 62 3.97 5.31 5.06
C VAL A 62 4.99 6.16 4.34
N ILE A 63 4.86 6.26 3.02
CA ILE A 63 5.78 7.02 2.17
C ILE A 63 5.01 8.15 1.53
N ALA A 64 5.44 9.38 1.84
CA ALA A 64 4.91 10.57 1.20
C ALA A 64 5.51 10.74 -0.20
N ILE A 65 4.63 10.94 -1.19
CA ILE A 65 5.01 11.38 -2.54
C ILE A 65 4.57 12.82 -2.70
N GLY A 66 5.50 13.70 -3.04
CA GLY A 66 5.22 15.12 -3.12
C GLY A 66 5.17 15.77 -1.73
N SER A 67 4.24 16.71 -1.56
CA SER A 67 3.96 17.39 -0.28
C SER A 67 2.49 17.22 0.09
N PRO A 68 2.08 16.00 0.52
CA PRO A 68 0.70 15.72 0.86
C PRO A 68 0.29 16.52 2.10
N GLU A 69 -0.86 17.16 2.00
CA GLU A 69 -1.48 17.91 3.09
C GLU A 69 -2.75 17.17 3.52
N LEU A 70 -2.93 16.96 4.82
CA LEU A 70 -4.05 16.23 5.37
C LEU A 70 -5.14 17.20 5.81
N ILE A 71 -6.35 17.01 5.30
CA ILE A 71 -7.54 17.80 5.61
C ILE A 71 -8.47 16.94 6.46
N ALA A 72 -8.96 17.47 7.58
CA ALA A 72 -9.93 16.79 8.40
C ALA A 72 -11.28 16.65 7.66
N THR A 73 -11.84 15.45 7.64
CA THR A 73 -13.18 15.21 7.07
C THR A 73 -14.22 15.23 8.19
N THR A 74 -14.98 16.32 8.27
CA THR A 74 -15.93 16.57 9.37
C THR A 74 -17.36 16.18 9.00
N THR A 75 -17.75 16.37 7.73
CA THR A 75 -19.11 16.07 7.28
C THR A 75 -19.22 14.67 6.69
N PHE A 76 -20.43 14.11 6.70
CA PHE A 76 -20.71 12.83 6.06
C PHE A 76 -20.39 12.85 4.55
N GLU A 77 -20.68 13.96 3.87
CA GLU A 77 -20.40 14.12 2.44
C GLU A 77 -18.90 14.12 2.14
N ASP A 78 -18.10 14.78 2.97
CA ASP A 78 -16.63 14.79 2.84
C ASP A 78 -16.05 13.39 3.02
N ARG A 79 -16.53 12.66 4.05
CA ARG A 79 -16.11 11.27 4.29
C ARG A 79 -16.49 10.38 3.11
N ARG A 80 -17.73 10.47 2.61
CA ARG A 80 -18.20 9.71 1.44
C ARG A 80 -17.36 10.01 0.20
N ARG A 81 -17.05 11.28 -0.05
CA ARG A 81 -16.19 11.69 -1.17
C ARG A 81 -14.78 11.13 -1.03
N ALA A 82 -14.19 11.22 0.16
CA ALA A 82 -12.84 10.76 0.42
C ALA A 82 -12.69 9.23 0.28
N TYR A 83 -13.66 8.46 0.77
CA TYR A 83 -13.72 7.02 0.51
C TYR A 83 -13.92 6.71 -0.97
N GLY A 84 -14.77 7.47 -1.67
CA GLY A 84 -14.94 7.33 -3.11
C GLY A 84 -13.64 7.52 -3.89
N ARG A 85 -12.85 8.55 -3.56
CA ARG A 85 -11.52 8.80 -4.14
C ARG A 85 -10.56 7.66 -3.83
N ARG A 86 -10.53 7.19 -2.57
CA ARG A 86 -9.69 6.05 -2.16
C ARG A 86 -9.97 4.79 -2.99
N ILE A 87 -11.26 4.49 -3.23
CA ILE A 87 -11.69 3.37 -4.08
C ILE A 87 -11.26 3.58 -5.54
N GLN A 88 -11.40 4.81 -6.08
CA GLN A 88 -10.98 5.12 -7.45
C GLN A 88 -9.47 4.88 -7.66
N TRP A 89 -8.64 5.32 -6.72
CA TRP A 89 -7.20 5.06 -6.75
C TRP A 89 -6.88 3.57 -6.65
N GLY A 90 -7.57 2.83 -5.77
CA GLY A 90 -7.46 1.38 -5.68
C GLY A 90 -7.81 0.68 -6.99
N ARG A 91 -8.91 1.06 -7.64
CA ARG A 91 -9.33 0.50 -8.94
C ARG A 91 -8.38 0.86 -10.09
N TRP A 92 -7.75 2.02 -10.03
CA TRP A 92 -6.72 2.40 -11.00
C TRP A 92 -5.50 1.49 -10.84
N LEU A 93 -5.02 1.28 -9.62
CA LEU A 93 -3.89 0.39 -9.35
C LEU A 93 -4.23 -1.07 -9.69
N GLN A 94 -5.43 -1.53 -9.35
CA GLN A 94 -5.91 -2.86 -9.67
C GLN A 94 -5.86 -3.15 -11.18
N ARG A 95 -6.29 -2.22 -12.04
CA ARG A 95 -6.21 -2.37 -13.50
C ARG A 95 -4.78 -2.54 -14.03
N ILE A 96 -3.80 -2.00 -13.31
CA ILE A 96 -2.38 -2.22 -13.59
C ILE A 96 -1.99 -3.63 -13.13
N VAL A 97 -2.29 -3.99 -11.88
CA VAL A 97 -1.89 -5.28 -11.28
C VAL A 97 -2.53 -6.49 -11.98
N GLU A 98 -3.71 -6.33 -12.57
CA GLU A 98 -4.42 -7.36 -13.35
C GLU A 98 -3.79 -7.66 -14.72
N GLN A 99 -2.82 -6.88 -15.18
CA GLN A 99 -2.11 -7.20 -16.41
C GLN A 99 -1.25 -8.46 -16.22
N PRO A 100 -1.28 -9.42 -17.15
CA PRO A 100 -0.59 -10.70 -16.96
C PRO A 100 0.94 -10.57 -17.01
N ASP A 101 1.47 -9.66 -17.82
CA ASP A 101 2.91 -9.46 -17.97
C ASP A 101 3.48 -8.55 -16.88
N PRO A 102 4.41 -9.04 -16.03
CA PRO A 102 5.03 -8.23 -14.97
C PRO A 102 5.81 -7.01 -15.48
N MET A 103 6.42 -7.07 -16.67
CA MET A 103 7.12 -5.93 -17.25
C MET A 103 6.13 -4.82 -17.61
N VAL A 104 5.02 -5.18 -18.24
CA VAL A 104 3.94 -4.24 -18.60
C VAL A 104 3.30 -3.62 -17.35
N ARG A 105 3.16 -4.39 -16.25
CA ARG A 105 2.68 -3.84 -14.96
C ARG A 105 3.60 -2.75 -14.44
N ALA A 106 4.90 -3.03 -14.39
CA ALA A 106 5.91 -2.08 -13.95
C ALA A 106 5.95 -0.82 -14.84
N GLU A 107 5.91 -0.99 -16.17
CA GLU A 107 5.87 0.13 -17.13
C GLU A 107 4.63 1.00 -16.94
N LYS A 108 3.44 0.40 -16.85
CA LYS A 108 2.18 1.13 -16.65
C LYS A 108 2.15 1.88 -15.32
N LEU A 109 2.67 1.28 -14.25
CA LEU A 109 2.79 1.94 -12.95
C LEU A 109 3.71 3.16 -13.04
N LEU A 110 4.92 2.96 -13.58
CA LEU A 110 5.91 4.04 -13.72
C LEU A 110 5.38 5.16 -14.62
N ALA A 111 4.81 4.84 -15.78
CA ALA A 111 4.25 5.84 -16.69
C ALA A 111 3.13 6.65 -16.04
N GLY A 112 2.19 5.99 -15.35
CA GLY A 112 1.10 6.70 -14.66
C GLY A 112 1.58 7.58 -13.50
N PHE A 113 2.60 7.12 -12.75
CA PHE A 113 3.23 7.94 -11.72
C PHE A 113 4.03 9.11 -12.31
N GLU A 114 4.74 8.91 -13.43
CA GLU A 114 5.51 9.97 -14.09
C GLU A 114 4.59 11.04 -14.67
N GLU A 115 3.46 10.65 -15.28
CA GLU A 115 2.45 11.58 -15.78
C GLU A 115 1.83 12.40 -14.64
N PHE A 116 1.58 11.76 -13.51
CA PHE A 116 0.91 12.41 -12.38
C PHE A 116 1.87 13.30 -11.57
N PHE A 117 3.01 12.76 -11.12
CA PHE A 117 3.96 13.39 -10.20
C PHE A 117 5.19 14.03 -10.88
N GLY A 118 5.46 13.66 -12.13
CA GLY A 118 6.70 14.03 -12.81
C GLY A 118 7.84 13.05 -12.54
N ARG A 119 8.69 12.87 -13.55
CA ARG A 119 9.78 11.88 -13.54
C ARG A 119 10.74 12.01 -12.36
N GLN A 120 11.13 13.24 -11.99
CA GLN A 120 12.11 13.47 -10.91
C GLN A 120 11.65 12.86 -9.58
N VAL A 121 10.35 12.95 -9.29
CA VAL A 121 9.76 12.37 -8.08
C VAL A 121 9.77 10.85 -8.15
N VAL A 122 9.40 10.29 -9.29
CA VAL A 122 9.29 8.83 -9.48
C VAL A 122 10.65 8.14 -9.44
N VAL A 123 11.70 8.79 -9.92
CA VAL A 123 13.09 8.28 -9.83
C VAL A 123 13.52 8.16 -8.37
N GLY A 124 13.10 9.08 -7.50
CA GLY A 124 13.42 9.07 -6.08
C GLY A 124 12.69 8.00 -5.25
N LEU A 125 11.69 7.32 -5.81
CA LEU A 125 10.94 6.28 -5.07
C LEU A 125 11.75 4.97 -4.97
N PRO A 126 11.74 4.27 -3.82
CA PRO A 126 12.38 2.96 -3.70
C PRO A 126 11.77 1.92 -4.65
N SER A 127 12.61 1.08 -5.25
CA SER A 127 12.16 0.02 -6.17
C SER A 127 11.26 -0.99 -5.47
N GLU A 128 11.53 -1.27 -4.19
CA GLU A 128 10.77 -2.20 -3.34
C GLU A 128 9.32 -1.75 -3.18
N VAL A 129 9.11 -0.45 -3.03
CA VAL A 129 7.79 0.13 -2.79
C VAL A 129 6.97 0.12 -4.07
N LEU A 130 7.58 0.47 -5.20
CA LEU A 130 6.95 0.38 -6.51
C LEU A 130 6.64 -1.08 -6.89
N ALA A 131 7.52 -2.01 -6.52
CA ALA A 131 7.31 -3.43 -6.70
C ALA A 131 6.09 -3.94 -5.92
N LEU A 132 5.94 -3.52 -4.66
CA LEU A 132 4.77 -3.82 -3.83
C LEU A 132 3.45 -3.24 -4.38
N LEU A 133 3.51 -2.07 -5.05
CA LEU A 133 2.35 -1.47 -5.71
C LEU A 133 1.95 -2.22 -6.98
N ALA A 134 2.92 -2.59 -7.82
CA ALA A 134 2.68 -3.29 -9.08
C ALA A 134 2.49 -4.81 -8.94
N GLY A 135 2.78 -5.38 -7.76
CA GLY A 135 2.75 -6.83 -7.55
C GLY A 135 3.83 -7.58 -8.33
N VAL A 136 5.03 -7.01 -8.40
CA VAL A 136 6.20 -7.55 -9.13
C VAL A 136 7.42 -7.64 -8.21
N PHE A 137 8.53 -8.20 -8.71
CA PHE A 137 9.79 -8.17 -7.98
C PHE A 137 10.53 -6.83 -8.16
N PRO A 138 11.32 -6.38 -7.16
CA PRO A 138 12.12 -5.16 -7.28
C PRO A 138 13.03 -5.14 -8.52
N GLY A 139 13.64 -6.28 -8.87
CA GLY A 139 14.46 -6.41 -10.07
C GLY A 139 13.70 -6.14 -11.38
N THR A 140 12.39 -6.41 -11.43
CA THR A 140 11.54 -6.06 -12.57
C THR A 140 11.41 -4.53 -12.70
N ILE A 141 11.21 -3.83 -11.58
CA ILE A 141 11.16 -2.36 -11.55
C ILE A 141 12.50 -1.77 -12.00
N GLU A 142 13.61 -2.30 -11.50
CA GLU A 142 14.96 -1.87 -11.89
C GLU A 142 15.23 -2.09 -13.37
N GLN A 143 14.83 -3.24 -13.91
CA GLN A 143 14.97 -3.53 -15.32
C GLN A 143 14.16 -2.56 -16.19
N VAL A 144 12.88 -2.32 -15.87
CA VAL A 144 12.05 -1.36 -16.60
C VAL A 144 12.62 0.04 -16.47
N ARG A 145 12.96 0.48 -15.25
CA ARG A 145 13.66 1.75 -15.01
C ARG A 145 14.85 1.85 -15.93
N SER A 146 15.68 0.80 -15.99
CA SER A 146 16.92 0.74 -16.77
C SER A 146 16.71 0.90 -18.29
N GLN A 147 15.56 0.46 -18.81
CA GLN A 147 15.21 0.54 -20.23
C GLN A 147 14.51 1.87 -20.55
N HIS A 148 13.57 2.28 -19.68
CA HIS A 148 12.74 3.47 -19.84
C HIS A 148 13.54 4.78 -19.84
N TRP A 149 14.49 4.92 -18.92
CA TRP A 149 15.38 6.10 -18.86
C TRP A 149 16.49 6.11 -19.92
N ARG A 150 16.90 4.94 -20.44
CA ARG A 150 17.91 4.86 -21.52
C ARG A 150 17.32 5.31 -22.86
N SER A 151 16.05 4.99 -23.12
CA SER A 151 15.36 5.39 -24.35
C SER A 151 14.99 6.87 -24.38
N THR A 152 14.83 7.53 -23.23
CA THR A 152 14.68 8.99 -23.21
C THR A 152 16.05 9.64 -23.35
N LYS A 153 16.43 10.01 -24.58
CA LYS A 153 17.66 10.77 -24.86
C LYS A 153 17.86 11.89 -23.84
N ILE A 154 19.07 11.97 -23.32
CA ILE A 154 19.65 13.06 -22.55
C ILE A 154 19.48 14.36 -23.34
N GLY A 155 18.36 15.03 -23.14
CA GLY A 155 18.28 16.47 -23.29
C GLY A 155 18.90 17.05 -22.05
N THR A 156 20.07 17.66 -22.19
CA THR A 156 20.72 18.51 -21.18
C THR A 156 19.69 19.52 -20.67
N MET A 157 19.00 19.19 -19.58
CA MET A 157 18.24 20.14 -18.79
C MET A 157 19.08 20.37 -17.55
N PRO A 158 19.60 21.58 -17.33
CA PRO A 158 20.41 21.88 -16.17
C PRO A 158 19.59 21.54 -14.92
N PHE A 159 20.25 20.90 -13.97
CA PHE A 159 19.78 20.82 -12.59
C PHE A 159 19.47 22.25 -12.15
N LEU A 160 18.18 22.61 -12.10
CA LEU A 160 17.72 23.86 -11.52
C LEU A 160 17.54 23.60 -10.02
N PRO A 161 18.42 24.13 -9.15
CA PRO A 161 18.20 24.07 -7.72
C PRO A 161 17.15 25.14 -7.39
N GLY A 162 15.87 24.83 -7.56
CA GLY A 162 14.83 25.84 -7.38
C GLY A 162 13.44 25.41 -7.82
N SER A 163 12.87 24.40 -7.15
CA SER A 163 11.42 24.23 -6.94
C SER A 163 11.28 23.12 -5.91
N ASP A 164 10.81 23.47 -4.71
CA ASP A 164 10.46 22.59 -3.59
C ASP A 164 10.90 21.13 -3.74
N GLN A 165 12.06 20.80 -3.17
CA GLN A 165 12.50 19.40 -3.06
C GLN A 165 11.42 18.62 -2.31
N LEU A 166 10.59 17.89 -3.06
CA LEU A 166 9.53 17.05 -2.55
C LEU A 166 10.18 15.93 -1.72
N LYS A 167 10.05 16.04 -0.40
CA LYS A 167 10.69 15.13 0.55
C LYS A 167 9.94 13.80 0.55
N VAL A 168 10.55 12.78 -0.04
CA VAL A 168 10.17 11.38 0.26
C VAL A 168 10.53 11.13 1.71
N THR A 169 9.53 11.17 2.59
CA THR A 169 9.70 10.90 4.01
C THR A 169 9.10 9.54 4.30
N THR A 170 9.94 8.59 4.69
CA THR A 170 9.49 7.31 5.23
C THR A 170 9.15 7.52 6.70
N ILE A 171 7.87 7.44 7.03
CA ILE A 171 7.43 7.34 8.42
C ILE A 171 7.37 5.84 8.71
N SER A 172 8.40 5.31 9.35
CA SER A 172 8.36 4.00 9.98
C SER A 172 7.50 4.12 11.23
N LEU A 173 6.32 3.52 11.22
CA LEU A 173 5.57 3.34 12.45
C LEU A 173 6.28 2.21 13.20
N ASN A 174 6.90 2.54 14.33
CA ASN A 174 7.41 1.55 15.28
C ASN A 174 6.20 0.78 15.83
N THR A 175 5.75 -0.23 15.11
CA THR A 175 5.01 -1.33 15.70
C THR A 175 5.97 -2.00 16.65
N GLU A 176 5.59 -2.10 17.92
CA GLU A 176 6.33 -2.82 18.96
C GLU A 176 6.97 -4.09 18.40
N GLU A 177 8.22 -4.32 18.80
CA GLU A 177 9.01 -5.50 18.47
C GLU A 177 8.16 -6.75 18.64
N ILE A 178 7.66 -7.31 17.54
CA ILE A 178 7.21 -8.69 17.52
C ILE A 178 8.48 -9.49 17.82
N PRO A 179 8.56 -10.23 18.95
CA PRO A 179 9.77 -10.94 19.28
C PRO A 179 10.09 -11.86 18.11
N ALA A 180 11.30 -11.69 17.57
CA ALA A 180 11.82 -12.53 16.51
C ALA A 180 11.65 -13.98 16.96
N VAL A 181 10.70 -14.69 16.37
CA VAL A 181 10.69 -16.14 16.45
C VAL A 181 11.92 -16.55 15.64
N PRO A 182 12.98 -17.07 16.26
CA PRO A 182 14.12 -17.54 15.49
C PRO A 182 13.59 -18.64 14.58
N LEU A 183 13.74 -18.46 13.26
CA LEU A 183 13.61 -19.55 12.30
C LEU A 183 14.77 -20.50 12.58
N LEU A 184 14.58 -21.39 13.56
CA LEU A 184 15.41 -22.55 13.80
C LEU A 184 15.25 -23.45 12.56
N THR A 185 16.25 -23.34 11.69
CA THR A 185 16.92 -24.45 10.98
C THR A 185 16.09 -25.73 10.84
N THR A 186 15.61 -25.98 9.61
CA THR A 186 15.28 -27.30 9.05
C THR A 186 14.86 -28.35 10.08
N ALA A 187 13.60 -28.30 10.51
CA ALA A 187 13.01 -29.40 11.27
C ALA A 187 13.12 -30.69 10.46
N THR A 188 13.69 -31.73 11.05
CA THR A 188 13.78 -33.04 10.40
C THR A 188 12.41 -33.71 10.44
N VAL A 189 12.10 -34.55 9.44
CA VAL A 189 10.78 -35.24 9.31
C VAL A 189 10.35 -35.92 10.60
N SER A 190 11.32 -36.43 11.37
CA SER A 190 11.12 -37.07 12.67
C SER A 190 10.53 -36.16 13.75
N GLU A 191 10.79 -34.86 13.72
CA GLU A 191 10.25 -33.88 14.68
C GLU A 191 8.81 -33.46 14.32
N ILE A 192 8.50 -33.43 13.02
CA ILE A 192 7.16 -33.17 12.52
C ILE A 192 6.21 -34.31 12.91
N GLU A 193 6.65 -35.57 12.75
CA GLU A 193 5.85 -36.74 13.12
C GLU A 193 5.58 -36.83 14.62
N ARG A 194 6.57 -36.47 15.45
CA ARG A 194 6.43 -36.46 16.91
C ARG A 194 5.42 -35.40 17.37
N THR A 195 5.42 -34.24 16.73
CA THR A 195 4.49 -33.14 17.03
C THR A 195 3.06 -33.52 16.63
N TYR A 196 2.88 -34.20 15.49
CA TYR A 196 1.57 -34.70 15.06
C TYR A 196 1.01 -35.83 15.95
N ALA A 197 1.87 -36.69 16.48
CA ALA A 197 1.44 -37.77 17.38
C ALA A 197 0.84 -37.23 18.69
N VAL A 198 1.44 -36.18 19.27
CA VAL A 198 0.96 -35.54 20.50
C VAL A 198 -0.41 -34.89 20.31
N LEU A 199 -0.65 -34.26 19.15
CA LEU A 199 -1.93 -33.62 18.81
C LEU A 199 -3.06 -34.61 18.52
N LYS A 200 -2.74 -35.86 18.18
CA LYS A 200 -3.74 -36.90 17.88
C LYS A 200 -4.19 -37.69 19.11
N SER A 201 -3.47 -37.53 20.23
CA SER A 201 -3.79 -38.14 21.53
C SER A 201 -4.41 -37.17 22.54
N ALA A 202 -4.70 -35.93 22.14
CA ALA A 202 -5.46 -34.94 22.89
C ALA A 202 -6.86 -34.78 22.30
#